data_AF-A0A8H6N9M3-F1
#
_entry.id   AF-A0A8H6N9M3-F1
#
_cell.length_a   1.000
_cell.length_b   1.000
_cell.length_c   1.000
_cell.angle_alpha   90.00
_cell.angle_beta   90.00
_cell.angle_gamma   90.00
#
_symmetry.space_group_name_H-M   'P 1'
#
loop_
_entity.id
_entity.type
_entity.pdbx_description
1 polymer ?
#
loop_
_entity_poly.entity_id
_entity_poly.type
_entity_poly.pdbx_seq_one_letter_code
_entity_poly.pdbx_strand_id
1 'polypeptide(L)'
;MPHVLPSDPNAGPAFGLTTTVTVKTDNATAQITVPANLPAKEPAGGLGSKADAASAVADVLSKVVKLVQGLVDDDFWRRQAFTQNTVAQVRQRTKNNVIMSKVGYDFKGTFIDRTSTKYKVKVSADVSFDVIQFKTGSFTLKGDGGFQNWAYVVDGTCTTNGRNVDCK
;
A
#
# COMPACT_ATOMS: atom_id res chain seq x y z
N MET A 1 27.31 -18.54 36.51
CA MET A 1 25.92 -19.04 36.47
C MET A 1 25.05 -17.89 35.97
N PRO A 2 24.49 -17.94 34.75
CA PRO A 2 23.64 -16.85 34.28
C PRO A 2 22.28 -16.90 34.97
N HIS A 3 21.89 -15.75 35.51
CA HIS A 3 20.65 -15.48 36.21
C HIS A 3 19.50 -15.48 35.18
N VAL A 4 18.53 -16.40 35.33
CA VAL A 4 17.32 -16.45 34.49
C VAL A 4 16.33 -15.43 35.04
N LEU A 5 16.03 -14.39 34.27
CA LEU A 5 14.93 -13.47 34.59
C LEU A 5 13.58 -14.20 34.43
N PRO A 6 12.62 -14.01 35.34
CA PRO A 6 11.31 -14.65 35.27
C PRO A 6 10.50 -14.11 34.08
N SER A 7 9.91 -15.02 33.32
CA SER A 7 8.94 -14.75 32.26
C SER A 7 7.71 -14.01 32.84
N ASP A 8 7.47 -12.80 32.34
CA ASP A 8 6.34 -11.94 32.68
C ASP A 8 5.01 -12.57 32.21
N PRO A 9 4.01 -12.77 33.10
CA PRO A 9 2.70 -13.31 32.76
C PRO A 9 1.76 -12.31 32.04
N ASN A 10 2.21 -11.11 31.67
CA ASN A 10 1.42 -10.14 30.90
C ASN A 10 1.63 -10.21 29.37
N ALA A 11 1.87 -11.42 28.83
CA ALA A 11 1.76 -11.63 27.40
C ALA A 11 0.30 -11.42 26.97
N GLY A 12 -0.02 -10.21 26.49
CA GLY A 12 -1.27 -9.88 25.83
C GLY A 12 -1.58 -10.82 24.66
N PRO A 13 -2.80 -10.77 24.12
CA PRO A 13 -3.34 -11.82 23.26
C PRO A 13 -2.45 -12.03 22.03
N ALA A 14 -2.24 -13.31 21.69
CA ALA A 14 -1.41 -13.80 20.61
C ALA A 14 -1.39 -12.87 19.38
N PHE A 15 -0.21 -12.33 19.09
CA PHE A 15 0.04 -11.51 17.92
C PHE A 15 -0.43 -12.26 16.67
N GLY A 16 -1.45 -11.70 16.01
CA GLY A 16 -1.91 -12.21 14.72
C GLY A 16 -0.74 -12.33 13.75
N LEU A 17 -0.80 -13.31 12.84
CA LEU A 17 0.22 -13.51 11.81
C LEU A 17 0.55 -12.17 11.14
N THR A 18 1.81 -11.79 11.14
CA THR A 18 2.30 -10.60 10.43
C THR A 18 3.10 -11.05 9.23
N THR A 19 2.95 -10.35 8.10
CA THR A 19 3.72 -10.63 6.89
C THR A 19 4.54 -9.41 6.53
N THR A 20 5.82 -9.62 6.30
CA THR A 20 6.71 -8.57 5.78
C THR A 20 6.56 -8.47 4.27
N VAL A 21 6.27 -7.27 3.77
CA VAL A 21 6.19 -6.96 2.34
C VAL A 21 7.34 -6.05 1.96
N THR A 22 8.05 -6.40 0.89
CA THR A 22 9.05 -5.51 0.31
C THR A 22 8.37 -4.53 -0.64
N VAL A 23 8.41 -3.25 -0.30
CA VAL A 23 7.87 -2.14 -1.09
C VAL A 23 9.00 -1.37 -1.76
N LYS A 24 8.83 -1.04 -3.02
CA LYS A 24 9.85 -0.37 -3.83
C LYS A 24 9.36 0.96 -4.37
N THR A 25 10.30 1.83 -4.67
CA THR A 25 10.15 3.08 -5.42
C THR A 25 11.38 3.21 -6.35
N ASP A 26 11.56 4.33 -7.04
CA ASP A 26 12.62 4.48 -8.04
C ASP A 26 14.03 4.53 -7.45
N ASN A 27 14.15 5.04 -6.22
CA ASN A 27 15.43 5.27 -5.56
C ASN A 27 15.59 4.53 -4.24
N ALA A 28 14.60 3.75 -3.79
CA ALA A 28 14.63 3.10 -2.48
C ALA A 28 13.76 1.84 -2.40
N THR A 29 14.02 1.05 -1.35
CA THR A 29 13.22 -0.12 -0.96
C THR A 29 12.96 -0.04 0.55
N ALA A 30 11.76 -0.47 0.98
CA ALA A 30 11.35 -0.52 2.38
C ALA A 30 10.69 -1.86 2.69
N GLN A 31 10.87 -2.35 3.91
CA GLN A 31 10.16 -3.52 4.42
C GLN A 31 9.01 -3.06 5.31
N ILE A 32 7.79 -3.44 4.94
CA ILE A 32 6.57 -3.06 5.66
C ILE A 32 5.96 -4.31 6.27
N THR A 33 5.88 -4.35 7.59
CA THR A 33 5.18 -5.39 8.33
C THR A 33 3.69 -5.08 8.32
N VAL A 34 2.89 -5.92 7.67
CA VAL A 34 1.43 -5.78 7.71
C VAL A 34 0.82 -6.90 8.56
N PRO A 35 -0.15 -6.57 9.42
CA PRO A 35 -0.92 -7.60 10.12
C PRO A 35 -1.83 -8.32 9.11
N ALA A 36 -1.91 -9.64 9.20
CA ALA A 36 -2.77 -10.46 8.34
C ALA A 36 -4.25 -10.08 8.48
N ASN A 37 -4.65 -9.59 9.66
CA ASN A 37 -6.00 -9.13 9.96
C ASN A 37 -6.01 -7.66 10.41
N LEU A 38 -6.19 -6.74 9.47
CA LEU A 38 -6.80 -5.46 9.84
C LEU A 38 -8.31 -5.70 9.92
N PRO A 39 -8.97 -5.44 11.06
CA PRO A 39 -10.39 -5.73 11.23
C PRO A 39 -11.17 -5.05 10.11
N ALA A 40 -11.73 -5.84 9.19
CA ALA A 40 -12.63 -5.37 8.14
C ALA A 40 -13.76 -4.61 8.83
N LYS A 41 -13.82 -3.28 8.65
CA LYS A 41 -15.09 -2.61 8.88
C LYS A 41 -15.77 -2.76 7.54
N GLU A 42 -16.77 -3.63 7.49
CA GLU A 42 -17.51 -3.87 6.25
C GLU A 42 -17.85 -2.52 5.60
N PRO A 43 -17.45 -2.30 4.33
CA PRO A 43 -17.87 -1.12 3.63
C PRO A 43 -19.39 -1.16 3.55
N ALA A 44 -20.02 -0.14 4.12
CA ALA A 44 -21.46 0.03 4.03
C ALA A 44 -21.83 0.23 2.55
N GLY A 45 -22.32 -0.83 1.90
CA GLY A 45 -22.85 -0.78 0.55
C GLY A 45 -22.35 -1.91 -0.33
N GLY A 46 -23.12 -3.00 -0.39
CA GLY A 46 -22.92 -4.08 -1.35
C GLY A 46 -23.30 -3.66 -2.76
N LEU A 47 -22.51 -4.08 -3.75
CA LEU A 47 -22.85 -4.21 -5.16
C LEU A 47 -21.98 -5.36 -5.70
N GLY A 48 -22.54 -6.26 -6.52
CA GLY A 48 -21.96 -7.58 -6.77
C GLY A 48 -20.71 -7.63 -7.67
N SER A 49 -19.96 -8.73 -7.51
CA SER A 49 -19.10 -9.50 -8.43
C SER A 49 -18.03 -8.80 -9.29
N LYS A 50 -17.93 -7.47 -9.26
CA LYS A 50 -16.74 -6.68 -9.61
C LYS A 50 -16.40 -5.67 -8.52
N ALA A 51 -17.32 -5.43 -7.58
CA ALA A 51 -17.08 -4.52 -6.49
C ALA A 51 -16.14 -5.09 -5.43
N ASP A 52 -15.90 -6.40 -5.36
CA ASP A 52 -15.13 -6.98 -4.26
C ASP A 52 -13.67 -6.47 -4.23
N ALA A 53 -13.04 -6.33 -5.39
CA ALA A 53 -11.67 -5.81 -5.48
C ALA A 53 -11.59 -4.30 -5.19
N ALA A 54 -12.52 -3.52 -5.77
CA ALA A 54 -12.60 -2.07 -5.53
C ALA A 54 -12.96 -1.76 -4.06
N SER A 55 -13.87 -2.55 -3.48
CA SER A 55 -14.29 -2.48 -2.08
C SER A 55 -13.15 -2.83 -1.13
N ALA A 56 -12.37 -3.87 -1.44
CA ALA A 56 -11.20 -4.25 -0.64
C ALA A 56 -10.10 -3.17 -0.67
N VAL A 57 -9.85 -2.53 -1.81
CA VAL A 57 -8.90 -1.41 -1.91
C VAL A 57 -9.42 -0.19 -1.16
N ALA A 58 -10.71 0.17 -1.31
CA ALA A 58 -11.31 1.31 -0.63
C ALA A 58 -11.28 1.18 0.92
N ASP A 59 -11.53 -0.03 1.45
CA ASP A 59 -11.41 -0.32 2.89
C ASP A 59 -9.97 -0.16 3.39
N VAL A 60 -8.98 -0.69 2.65
CA VAL A 60 -7.56 -0.52 2.95
C VAL A 60 -7.17 0.95 2.98
N LEU A 61 -7.54 1.70 1.93
CA LEU A 61 -7.24 3.12 1.82
C LEU A 61 -7.78 3.91 3.01
N SER A 62 -9.05 3.71 3.35
CA SER A 62 -9.70 4.41 4.46
C SER A 62 -9.01 4.15 5.80
N LYS A 63 -8.48 2.94 6.02
CA LYS A 63 -7.77 2.57 7.25
C LYS A 63 -6.35 3.13 7.29
N VAL A 64 -5.60 3.01 6.20
CA VAL A 64 -4.23 3.54 6.16
C VAL A 64 -4.24 5.05 6.30
N VAL A 65 -5.17 5.76 5.64
CA VAL A 65 -5.34 7.21 5.83
C VAL A 65 -5.49 7.55 7.32
N LYS A 66 -6.41 6.88 8.03
CA LYS A 66 -6.65 7.12 9.46
C LYS A 66 -5.43 6.80 10.33
N LEU A 67 -4.78 5.67 10.08
CA LEU A 67 -3.60 5.25 10.84
C LEU A 67 -2.47 6.27 10.72
N VAL A 68 -2.16 6.69 9.49
CA VAL A 68 -1.03 7.61 9.27
C VAL A 68 -1.38 9.03 9.71
N GLN A 69 -2.64 9.47 9.55
CA GLN A 69 -3.09 10.77 10.10
C GLN A 69 -3.00 10.86 11.63
N GLY A 70 -3.16 9.74 12.34
CA GLY A 70 -3.07 9.70 13.80
C GLY A 70 -1.64 9.56 14.36
N LEU A 71 -0.67 9.15 13.54
CA LEU A 71 0.69 8.82 13.98
C LEU A 71 1.77 9.77 13.46
N VAL A 72 1.53 10.46 12.33
CA VAL A 72 2.56 11.24 11.63
C VAL A 72 2.07 12.65 11.31
N ASP A 73 2.63 13.62 12.03
CA ASP A 73 2.25 15.03 11.88
C ASP A 73 2.88 15.68 10.64
N ASP A 74 4.07 15.25 10.23
CA ASP A 74 4.76 15.75 9.05
C ASP A 74 4.14 15.21 7.76
N ASP A 75 3.81 16.12 6.82
CA ASP A 75 3.15 15.76 5.56
C ASP A 75 4.01 14.90 4.64
N PHE A 76 5.33 15.11 4.63
CA PHE A 76 6.24 14.34 3.81
C PHE A 76 6.29 12.88 4.27
N TRP A 77 6.56 12.67 5.56
CA TRP A 77 6.62 11.33 6.16
C TRP A 77 5.28 10.62 6.11
N ARG A 78 4.18 11.35 6.29
CA ARG A 78 2.84 10.82 6.17
C ARG A 78 2.54 10.30 4.78
N ARG A 79 2.92 11.03 3.73
CA ARG A 79 2.74 10.55 2.35
C ARG A 79 3.56 9.30 2.07
N GLN A 80 4.80 9.26 2.56
CA GLN A 80 5.64 8.05 2.43
C GLN A 80 5.01 6.84 3.12
N ALA A 81 4.60 7.01 4.38
CA ALA A 81 3.93 5.94 5.11
C ALA A 81 2.62 5.53 4.44
N PHE A 82 1.83 6.49 3.91
CA PHE A 82 0.57 6.20 3.23
C PHE A 82 0.78 5.36 1.97
N THR A 83 1.70 5.73 1.09
CA THR A 83 1.96 4.98 -0.14
C THR A 83 2.49 3.59 0.15
N GLN A 84 3.48 3.49 1.05
CA GLN A 84 4.12 2.23 1.42
C GLN A 84 3.12 1.24 2.03
N ASN A 85 2.35 1.68 3.02
CA ASN A 85 1.37 0.83 3.68
C ASN A 85 0.21 0.43 2.76
N THR A 86 -0.25 1.35 1.90
CA THR A 86 -1.32 1.04 0.95
C THR A 86 -0.92 -0.06 0.00
N VAL A 87 0.21 0.07 -0.71
CA VAL A 87 0.62 -0.96 -1.68
C VAL A 87 0.93 -2.29 -1.00
N ALA A 88 1.51 -2.28 0.22
CA ALA A 88 1.78 -3.48 0.99
C ALA A 88 0.49 -4.22 1.37
N GLN A 89 -0.50 -3.51 1.89
CA GLN A 89 -1.77 -4.10 2.32
C GLN A 89 -2.62 -4.56 1.15
N VAL A 90 -2.71 -3.78 0.07
CA VAL A 90 -3.44 -4.19 -1.14
C VAL A 90 -2.79 -5.45 -1.71
N ARG A 91 -1.45 -5.50 -1.85
CA ARG A 91 -0.76 -6.70 -2.31
C ARG A 91 -1.07 -7.90 -1.44
N GLN A 92 -1.07 -7.73 -0.12
CA GLN A 92 -1.32 -8.85 0.79
C GLN A 92 -2.75 -9.36 0.75
N ARG A 93 -3.73 -8.49 0.51
CA ARG A 93 -5.13 -8.88 0.38
C ARG A 93 -5.46 -9.49 -0.98
N THR A 94 -5.00 -8.89 -2.07
CA THR A 94 -5.42 -9.28 -3.42
C THR A 94 -4.45 -10.21 -4.13
N LYS A 95 -3.19 -10.29 -3.65
CA LYS A 95 -2.08 -11.02 -4.28
C LYS A 95 -1.81 -10.59 -5.73
N ASN A 96 -2.32 -9.43 -6.15
CA ASN A 96 -2.09 -8.84 -7.48
C ASN A 96 -0.88 -7.91 -7.47
N ASN A 97 -0.34 -7.57 -8.64
CA ASN A 97 0.69 -6.55 -8.75
C ASN A 97 0.04 -5.19 -8.48
N VAL A 98 0.68 -4.38 -7.62
CA VAL A 98 0.12 -3.12 -7.14
C VAL A 98 1.11 -1.99 -7.37
N ILE A 99 0.63 -0.91 -7.96
CA ILE A 99 1.34 0.36 -8.06
C ILE A 99 0.45 1.44 -7.49
N MET A 100 1.03 2.37 -6.76
CA MET A 100 0.38 3.59 -6.32
C MET A 100 1.14 4.79 -6.84
N SER A 101 0.47 5.76 -7.45
CA SER A 101 1.10 6.97 -8.00
C SER A 101 0.24 8.21 -7.80
N LYS A 102 0.86 9.28 -7.29
CA LYS A 102 0.31 10.65 -7.26
C LYS A 102 0.56 11.41 -8.55
N VAL A 103 1.65 11.10 -9.23
CA VAL A 103 2.13 11.83 -10.40
C VAL A 103 1.69 11.14 -11.69
N GLY A 104 1.84 11.84 -12.82
CA GLY A 104 1.54 11.28 -14.13
C GLY A 104 2.32 9.99 -14.41
N TYR A 105 1.67 9.06 -15.09
CA TYR A 105 2.23 7.78 -15.49
C TYR A 105 1.66 7.34 -16.84
N ASP A 106 2.44 6.55 -17.57
CA ASP A 106 1.93 5.74 -18.68
C ASP A 106 1.71 4.32 -18.19
N PHE A 107 0.57 3.74 -18.52
CA PHE A 107 0.30 2.32 -18.32
C PHE A 107 -0.12 1.66 -19.63
N LYS A 108 0.47 0.51 -19.94
CA LYS A 108 0.12 -0.35 -21.06
C LYS A 108 -0.24 -1.72 -20.53
N GLY A 109 -1.46 -2.18 -20.79
CA GLY A 109 -1.95 -3.47 -20.33
C GLY A 109 -3.38 -3.38 -19.81
N THR A 110 -3.81 -4.40 -19.07
CA THR A 110 -5.17 -4.49 -18.53
C THR A 110 -5.16 -4.30 -17.02
N PHE A 111 -5.93 -3.33 -16.56
CA PHE A 111 -6.20 -3.16 -15.13
C PHE A 111 -7.13 -4.27 -14.65
N ILE A 112 -6.82 -4.84 -13.49
CA ILE A 112 -7.80 -5.58 -12.68
C ILE A 112 -8.70 -4.57 -11.98
N ASP A 113 -8.08 -3.55 -11.38
CA ASP A 113 -8.76 -2.46 -10.69
C ASP A 113 -7.91 -1.19 -10.76
N ARG A 114 -8.57 -0.03 -10.80
CA ARG A 114 -7.93 1.28 -10.67
C ARG A 114 -8.81 2.17 -9.80
N THR A 115 -8.34 2.43 -8.59
CA THR A 115 -9.06 3.24 -7.61
C THR A 115 -8.27 4.51 -7.32
N SER A 116 -8.88 5.66 -7.55
CA SER A 116 -8.32 6.96 -7.16
C SER A 116 -8.76 7.32 -5.74
N THR A 117 -7.82 7.77 -4.93
CA THR A 117 -8.07 8.25 -3.57
C THR A 117 -7.58 9.67 -3.42
N LYS A 118 -8.30 10.47 -2.63
CA LYS A 118 -7.89 11.83 -2.28
C LYS A 118 -7.48 11.86 -0.83
N TYR A 119 -6.29 12.40 -0.60
CA TYR A 119 -5.77 12.71 0.71
C TYR A 119 -5.94 14.22 0.95
N LYS A 120 -6.79 14.59 1.91
CA LYS A 120 -6.91 15.99 2.36
C LYS A 120 -5.68 16.37 3.18
N VAL A 121 -4.87 17.27 2.65
CA VAL A 121 -3.77 17.90 3.39
C VAL A 121 -4.35 19.05 4.23
N LYS A 122 -3.87 19.22 5.48
CA LYS A 122 -4.38 20.24 6.42
C LYS A 122 -4.35 21.68 5.89
N VAL A 123 -3.52 22.01 4.88
CA VAL A 123 -3.19 23.41 4.56
C VAL A 123 -3.33 23.80 3.08
N SER A 124 -3.35 22.88 2.12
CA SER A 124 -3.68 23.21 0.72
C SER A 124 -3.96 21.95 -0.12
N ALA A 125 -4.77 22.12 -1.17
CA ALA A 125 -5.15 21.20 -2.26
C ALA A 125 -5.13 19.67 -2.01
N ASP A 126 -6.27 19.01 -2.25
CA ASP A 126 -6.38 17.54 -2.22
C ASP A 126 -5.28 16.88 -3.05
N VAL A 127 -4.49 16.02 -2.42
CA VAL A 127 -3.51 15.19 -3.13
C VAL A 127 -4.20 13.92 -3.57
N SER A 128 -4.30 13.73 -4.89
CA SER A 128 -4.89 12.51 -5.46
C SER A 128 -3.79 11.48 -5.73
N PHE A 129 -4.07 10.23 -5.40
CA PHE A 129 -3.26 9.07 -5.76
C PHE A 129 -4.13 8.07 -6.50
N ASP A 130 -3.58 7.45 -7.54
CA ASP A 130 -4.16 6.27 -8.16
C ASP A 130 -3.52 5.02 -7.58
N VAL A 131 -4.35 4.04 -7.22
CA VAL A 131 -3.93 2.69 -6.88
C VAL A 131 -4.35 1.77 -8.01
N ILE A 132 -3.36 1.13 -8.61
CA ILE A 132 -3.48 0.32 -9.80
C ILE A 132 -3.21 -1.13 -9.42
N GLN A 133 -4.13 -2.02 -9.76
CA GLN A 133 -3.95 -3.46 -9.67
C GLN A 133 -3.93 -4.08 -11.06
N PHE A 134 -2.99 -5.00 -11.27
CA PHE A 134 -2.84 -5.69 -12.55
C PHE A 134 -2.21 -7.08 -12.36
N LYS A 135 -2.31 -7.93 -13.39
CA LYS A 135 -1.50 -9.16 -13.49
C LYS A 135 -0.28 -8.90 -14.37
N THR A 136 -0.54 -8.49 -15.61
CA THR A 136 0.48 -8.22 -16.63
C THR A 136 0.32 -6.79 -17.16
N GLY A 137 1.41 -6.21 -17.63
CA GLY A 137 1.45 -4.84 -18.14
C GLY A 137 2.74 -4.10 -17.81
N SER A 138 2.88 -2.93 -18.41
CA SER A 138 4.03 -2.05 -18.27
C SER A 138 3.59 -0.70 -17.72
N PHE A 139 4.24 -0.26 -16.64
CA PHE A 139 4.05 1.05 -16.03
C PHE A 139 5.33 1.88 -16.21
N THR A 140 5.16 3.19 -16.48
CA THR A 140 6.26 4.15 -16.58
C THR A 140 5.90 5.44 -15.83
N LEU A 141 6.71 5.80 -14.84
CA LEU A 141 6.56 7.04 -14.08
C LEU A 141 6.96 8.26 -14.93
N LYS A 142 6.14 9.33 -14.95
CA LYS A 142 6.42 10.58 -15.69
C LYS A 142 6.73 11.79 -14.81
N GLY A 143 6.61 11.67 -13.50
CA GLY A 143 6.88 12.76 -12.55
C GLY A 143 7.94 12.39 -11.52
N ASP A 144 7.98 13.14 -10.42
CA ASP A 144 8.99 12.94 -9.38
C ASP A 144 8.87 11.58 -8.70
N GLY A 145 10.05 11.07 -8.33
CA GLY A 145 10.21 9.82 -7.62
C GLY A 145 9.95 9.89 -6.12
N GLY A 146 10.27 8.80 -5.45
CA GLY A 146 10.23 8.64 -4.00
C GLY A 146 8.87 8.23 -3.45
N PHE A 147 8.91 7.66 -2.25
CA PHE A 147 7.72 7.11 -1.58
C PHE A 147 6.61 8.16 -1.37
N GLN A 148 6.92 9.45 -1.26
CA GLN A 148 5.90 10.49 -1.14
C GLN A 148 5.02 10.64 -2.39
N ASN A 149 5.52 10.19 -3.54
CA ASN A 149 4.85 10.32 -4.84
C ASN A 149 4.37 8.98 -5.38
N TRP A 150 5.12 7.90 -5.18
CA TRP A 150 4.74 6.61 -5.73
C TRP A 150 5.46 5.44 -5.05
N ALA A 151 4.84 4.27 -5.12
CA ALA A 151 5.38 3.02 -4.60
C ALA A 151 4.80 1.84 -5.38
N TYR A 152 5.50 0.70 -5.35
CA TYR A 152 5.02 -0.52 -5.99
C TYR A 152 5.42 -1.78 -5.24
N VAL A 153 4.58 -2.81 -5.38
CA VAL A 153 4.87 -4.19 -5.01
C VAL A 153 4.41 -5.08 -6.15
N VAL A 154 5.36 -5.75 -6.77
CA VAL A 154 5.11 -6.66 -7.88
C VAL A 154 5.75 -8.01 -7.60
N ASP A 155 5.29 -9.04 -8.28
CA ASP A 155 5.91 -10.37 -8.21
C ASP A 155 7.35 -10.37 -8.76
N GLY A 156 8.06 -11.46 -8.47
CA GLY A 156 9.47 -11.61 -8.89
C GLY A 156 9.66 -11.88 -10.38
N THR A 157 8.58 -12.06 -11.15
CA THR A 157 8.66 -12.26 -12.60
C THR A 157 8.69 -10.94 -13.36
N CYS A 158 8.29 -9.85 -12.70
CA CYS A 158 8.36 -8.52 -13.25
C CYS A 158 9.79 -7.96 -13.29
N THR A 159 10.13 -7.28 -14.38
CA THR A 159 11.36 -6.51 -14.51
C THR A 159 11.13 -5.07 -14.05
N THR A 160 12.05 -4.54 -13.22
CA THR A 160 11.94 -3.16 -12.72
C THR A 160 13.27 -2.43 -12.80
N ASN A 161 13.29 -1.20 -13.32
CA ASN A 161 14.50 -0.37 -13.44
C ASN A 161 14.39 0.93 -12.63
N GLY A 162 13.65 0.88 -11.52
CA GLY A 162 13.33 2.05 -10.71
C GLY A 162 12.10 2.77 -11.24
N ARG A 163 12.08 3.27 -12.49
CA ARG A 163 10.97 4.13 -13.00
C ARG A 163 10.01 3.41 -13.94
N ASN A 164 10.38 2.23 -14.41
CA ASN A 164 9.57 1.32 -15.19
C ASN A 164 9.36 0.01 -14.43
N VAL A 165 8.16 -0.54 -14.59
CA VAL A 165 7.78 -1.87 -14.11
C VAL A 165 7.15 -2.59 -15.29
N ASP A 166 7.67 -3.76 -15.64
CA ASP A 166 7.19 -4.58 -16.76
C ASP A 166 6.91 -6.00 -16.27
N CYS A 167 5.66 -6.43 -16.34
CA CYS A 167 5.21 -7.75 -15.93
C CYS A 167 4.61 -8.47 -17.14
N LYS A 168 5.16 -9.63 -17.49
CA LYS A 168 4.78 -10.41 -18.67
C LYS A 168 3.89 -11.59 -18.34
#